data_AF-A0A523KDB2-F1
#
_entry.id   AF-A0A523KDB2-F1
#
_cell.length_a   1.000
_cell.length_b   1.000
_cell.length_c   1.000
_cell.angle_alpha   90.00
_cell.angle_beta   90.00
_cell.angle_gamma   90.00
#
_symmetry.space_group_name_H-M   'P 1'
#
loop_
_entity.id
_entity.type
_entity.pdbx_description
1 polymer ?
#
loop_
_entity_poly.entity_id
_entity_poly.type
_entity_poly.pdbx_seq_one_letter_code
_entity_poly.pdbx_strand_id
1 'polypeptide(L)'
;MPQPAAPAVPSEDGATAAAERLARIIVSDIALYNPEKFEAGIRDGNVIEALEAEIAEGRGLFQQRVDASLREGRDFLADELIRVARMRGMK
;
A
#
# COMPACT_ATOMS: atom_id res chain seq x y z
N MET A 1 10.06 25.79 -36.71
CA MET A 1 9.44 24.46 -36.62
C MET A 1 9.08 24.23 -35.16
N PRO A 2 7.80 24.12 -34.76
CA PRO A 2 7.45 23.71 -33.41
C PRO A 2 7.83 22.23 -33.22
N GLN A 3 8.59 21.93 -32.17
CA GLN A 3 8.84 20.54 -31.75
C GLN A 3 7.54 19.96 -31.16
N PRO A 4 7.19 18.69 -31.45
CA PRO A 4 5.98 18.08 -30.94
C PRO A 4 6.14 17.83 -29.44
N ALA A 5 5.10 18.17 -28.67
CA ALA A 5 5.03 17.86 -27.25
C ALA A 5 5.13 16.34 -27.05
N ALA A 6 6.21 15.89 -26.42
CA ALA A 6 6.29 14.53 -25.90
C ALA A 6 5.17 14.33 -24.85
N PRO A 7 4.56 13.14 -24.76
CA PRO A 7 3.52 12.87 -23.78
C PRO A 7 4.11 13.03 -22.38
N ALA A 8 3.35 13.67 -21.48
CA ALA A 8 3.70 13.78 -20.08
C ALA A 8 3.83 12.38 -19.47
N VAL A 9 5.05 11.84 -19.43
CA VAL A 9 5.38 10.79 -18.48
C VAL A 9 5.03 11.35 -17.10
N PRO A 10 4.19 10.69 -16.29
CA PRO A 10 4.05 11.12 -14.91
C PRO A 10 5.45 11.05 -14.33
N SER A 11 5.97 12.18 -13.83
CA SER A 11 7.23 12.19 -13.10
C SER A 11 7.19 11.07 -12.06
N GLU A 12 8.28 10.34 -11.89
CA GLU A 12 8.35 9.14 -11.02
C GLU A 12 7.81 9.43 -9.60
N ASP A 13 8.00 10.66 -9.10
CA ASP A 13 7.39 11.19 -7.88
C ASP A 13 5.85 11.15 -7.85
N GLY A 14 5.19 11.49 -8.96
CA GLY A 14 3.74 11.53 -9.06
C GLY A 14 3.11 10.14 -9.07
N ALA A 15 3.71 9.20 -9.82
CA ALA A 15 3.28 7.80 -9.84
C ALA A 15 3.49 7.16 -8.46
N THR A 16 4.62 7.44 -7.81
CA THR A 16 4.92 6.94 -6.46
C THR A 16 3.92 7.49 -5.44
N ALA A 17 3.64 8.80 -5.46
CA ALA A 17 2.65 9.40 -4.57
C ALA A 17 1.23 8.84 -4.77
N ALA A 18 0.85 8.51 -6.01
CA ALA A 18 -0.42 7.85 -6.31
C ALA A 18 -0.46 6.42 -5.75
N ALA A 19 0.61 5.66 -5.90
CA ALA A 19 0.76 4.33 -5.33
C ALA A 19 0.66 4.37 -3.79
N GLU A 20 1.34 5.29 -3.11
CA GLU A 20 1.24 5.45 -1.66
C GLU A 20 -0.18 5.81 -1.19
N ARG A 21 -0.89 6.67 -1.95
CA ARG A 21 -2.30 6.97 -1.65
C ARG A 21 -3.17 5.73 -1.77
N LEU A 22 -2.98 4.93 -2.80
CA LEU A 22 -3.75 3.71 -3.00
C LEU A 22 -3.46 2.68 -1.89
N ALA A 23 -2.20 2.51 -1.51
CA ALA A 23 -1.83 1.62 -0.41
C ALA A 23 -2.49 2.04 0.91
N ARG A 24 -2.52 3.35 1.22
CA ARG A 24 -3.26 3.87 2.40
C ARG A 24 -4.74 3.54 2.37
N ILE A 25 -5.40 3.67 1.23
CA ILE A 25 -6.82 3.35 1.09
C ILE A 25 -7.03 1.85 1.36
N ILE A 26 -6.26 0.99 0.70
CA ILE A 26 -6.38 -0.47 0.84
C ILE A 26 -6.09 -0.91 2.29
N VAL A 27 -5.01 -0.44 2.89
CA VAL A 27 -4.65 -0.79 4.28
C VAL A 27 -5.70 -0.27 5.27
N SER A 28 -6.25 0.92 5.05
CA SER A 28 -7.33 1.44 5.90
C SER A 28 -8.59 0.58 5.81
N ASP A 29 -8.91 0.09 4.60
CA ASP A 29 -10.02 -0.84 4.36
C ASP A 29 -9.79 -2.17 5.10
N ILE A 30 -8.61 -2.77 4.91
CA ILE A 30 -8.22 -4.02 5.60
C ILE A 30 -8.34 -3.86 7.12
N ALA A 31 -7.78 -2.80 7.69
CA ALA A 31 -7.82 -2.55 9.13
C ALA A 31 -9.24 -2.24 9.65
N LEU A 32 -10.08 -1.61 8.84
CA LEU A 32 -11.47 -1.30 9.18
C LEU A 32 -12.34 -2.57 9.19
N TYR A 33 -12.14 -3.47 8.23
CA TYR A 33 -12.94 -4.69 8.10
C TYR A 33 -12.39 -5.87 8.90
N ASN A 34 -11.12 -5.83 9.32
CA ASN A 34 -10.47 -6.89 10.10
C ASN A 34 -9.89 -6.37 11.42
N PRO A 35 -10.68 -5.65 12.25
CA PRO A 35 -10.16 -5.00 13.45
C PRO A 35 -9.56 -6.00 14.44
N GLU A 36 -10.21 -7.16 14.64
CA GLU A 36 -9.74 -8.18 15.59
C GLU A 36 -8.40 -8.79 15.16
N LYS A 37 -8.25 -9.15 13.88
CA LYS A 37 -6.98 -9.66 13.32
C LYS A 37 -5.88 -8.61 13.36
N PHE A 38 -6.22 -7.36 13.05
CA PHE A 38 -5.27 -6.26 13.09
C PHE A 38 -4.78 -5.99 14.52
N GLU A 39 -5.68 -5.97 15.51
CA GLU A 39 -5.32 -5.78 16.92
C GLU A 39 -4.52 -6.96 17.49
N ALA A 40 -4.88 -8.20 17.14
CA ALA A 40 -4.08 -9.38 17.47
C ALA A 40 -2.69 -9.28 16.82
N GLY A 41 -2.64 -8.94 15.53
CA GLY A 41 -1.39 -8.78 14.79
C GLY A 41 -0.46 -7.70 15.35
N ILE A 42 -1.01 -6.59 15.86
CA ILE A 42 -0.24 -5.56 16.56
C ILE A 42 0.31 -6.11 17.89
N ARG A 43 -0.53 -6.81 18.66
CA ARG A 43 -0.18 -7.33 19.99
C ARG A 43 0.89 -8.41 19.93
N ASP A 44 0.77 -9.33 18.98
CA ASP A 44 1.68 -10.44 18.75
C ASP A 44 2.89 -10.03 17.88
N GLY A 45 2.86 -8.82 17.31
CA GLY A 45 3.94 -8.30 16.46
C GLY A 45 4.03 -8.95 15.07
N ASN A 46 2.97 -9.63 14.63
CA ASN A 46 2.91 -10.40 13.38
C ASN A 46 1.81 -9.92 12.43
N VAL A 47 1.51 -8.62 12.42
CA VAL A 47 0.41 -8.01 11.65
C VAL A 47 0.38 -8.36 10.15
N ILE A 48 1.55 -8.59 9.55
CA ILE A 48 1.67 -8.99 8.14
C ILE A 48 1.16 -10.41 7.93
N GLU A 49 1.56 -11.34 8.82
CA GLU A 49 1.13 -12.73 8.78
C GLU A 49 -0.35 -12.87 9.17
N ALA A 50 -0.79 -12.10 10.19
CA ALA A 50 -2.17 -12.10 10.66
C ALA A 50 -3.19 -11.64 9.61
N LEU A 51 -2.75 -10.84 8.63
CA LEU A 51 -3.57 -10.28 7.55
C LEU A 51 -3.06 -10.72 6.16
N GLU A 52 -2.36 -11.86 6.07
CA GLU A 52 -1.74 -12.30 4.82
C GLU A 52 -2.76 -12.39 3.66
N ALA A 53 -3.94 -12.96 3.92
CA ALA A 53 -4.97 -13.14 2.90
C ALA A 53 -5.50 -11.80 2.40
N GLU A 54 -5.78 -10.88 3.31
CA GLU A 54 -6.31 -9.54 3.06
C GLU A 54 -5.28 -8.68 2.31
N ILE A 55 -4.01 -8.80 2.68
CA ILE A 55 -2.91 -8.16 1.96
C ILE A 55 -2.79 -8.76 0.56
N ALA A 56 -2.91 -10.08 0.39
CA ALA A 56 -2.85 -10.73 -0.92
C ALA A 56 -3.97 -10.24 -1.86
N GLU A 57 -5.20 -10.10 -1.35
CA GLU A 57 -6.31 -9.49 -2.08
C GLU A 57 -6.03 -8.02 -2.41
N GLY A 58 -5.55 -7.25 -1.43
CA GLY A 58 -5.14 -5.86 -1.60
C GLY A 58 -4.06 -5.69 -2.67
N ARG A 59 -3.07 -6.61 -2.73
CA ARG A 59 -2.03 -6.64 -3.76
C ARG A 59 -2.66 -6.81 -5.14
N GLY A 60 -3.67 -7.67 -5.28
CA GLY A 60 -4.39 -7.85 -6.54
C GLY A 60 -5.04 -6.56 -7.03
N LEU A 61 -5.68 -5.79 -6.13
CA LEU A 61 -6.28 -4.48 -6.45
C LEU A 61 -5.21 -3.42 -6.76
N PHE A 62 -4.10 -3.45 -6.03
CA PHE A 62 -2.99 -2.53 -6.21
C PHE A 62 -2.30 -2.71 -7.56
N GLN A 63 -2.03 -3.96 -7.94
CA GLN A 63 -1.37 -4.32 -9.20
C GLN A 63 -2.16 -3.91 -10.45
N GLN A 64 -3.49 -3.82 -10.34
CA GLN A 64 -4.35 -3.34 -11.44
C GLN A 64 -4.20 -1.84 -11.72
N ARG A 65 -3.67 -1.07 -10.76
CA ARG A 65 -3.56 0.40 -10.88
C ARG A 65 -2.13 0.92 -10.82
N VAL A 66 -1.17 0.10 -10.38
CA VAL A 66 0.22 0.50 -10.19
C VAL A 66 1.12 -0.33 -11.10
N ASP A 67 1.89 0.37 -11.92
CA ASP A 67 2.84 -0.20 -12.87
C ASP A 67 3.85 -1.14 -12.21
N ALA A 68 4.26 -2.17 -12.96
CA ALA A 68 5.18 -3.18 -12.45
C ALA A 68 6.51 -2.58 -11.97
N SER A 69 7.05 -1.61 -12.71
CA SER A 69 8.32 -0.95 -12.38
C SER A 69 8.34 -0.28 -11.01
N LEU A 70 7.18 0.21 -10.51
CA LEU A 70 7.09 0.77 -9.15
C LEU A 70 7.04 -0.31 -8.08
N ARG A 71 6.53 -1.50 -8.42
CA ARG A 71 6.32 -2.62 -7.48
C ARG A 71 7.59 -3.43 -7.21
N GLU A 72 8.57 -3.39 -8.12
CA GLU A 72 9.82 -4.15 -7.96
C GLU A 72 10.73 -3.58 -6.87
N GLY A 73 10.59 -2.30 -6.51
CA GLY A 73 11.45 -1.64 -5.52
C GLY A 73 10.86 -1.54 -4.10
N ARG A 74 9.55 -1.71 -3.92
CA ARG A 74 8.87 -1.50 -2.63
C ARG A 74 7.53 -2.21 -2.54
N ASP A 75 7.28 -2.81 -1.37
CA ASP A 75 5.96 -3.29 -1.01
C ASP A 75 5.16 -2.20 -0.27
N PHE A 76 4.40 -1.41 -1.03
CA PHE A 76 3.63 -0.29 -0.47
C PHE A 76 2.59 -0.73 0.55
N LEU A 77 1.98 -1.91 0.39
CA LEU A 77 0.95 -2.39 1.30
C LEU A 77 1.56 -2.86 2.62
N ALA A 78 2.63 -3.65 2.56
CA ALA A 78 3.31 -4.10 3.77
C ALA A 78 3.88 -2.90 4.56
N ASP A 79 4.51 -1.95 3.88
CA ASP A 79 5.08 -0.76 4.51
C ASP A 79 4.00 0.09 5.21
N GLU A 80 2.88 0.35 4.52
CA GLU A 80 1.78 1.10 5.12
C GLU A 80 1.12 0.32 6.25
N LEU A 81 0.99 -1.00 6.17
CA LEU A 81 0.43 -1.80 7.25
C LEU A 81 1.29 -1.73 8.52
N ILE A 82 2.62 -1.86 8.38
CA ILE A 82 3.56 -1.70 9.50
C ILE A 82 3.47 -0.28 10.06
N ARG A 83 3.38 0.73 9.20
CA ARG A 83 3.22 2.13 9.61
C ARG A 83 1.95 2.32 10.46
N VAL A 84 0.80 1.83 9.99
CA VAL A 84 -0.47 1.92 10.72
C VAL A 84 -0.43 1.13 12.02
N ALA A 85 0.15 -0.07 12.01
CA ALA A 85 0.34 -0.90 13.21
C ALA A 85 1.16 -0.16 14.27
N ARG A 86 2.27 0.48 13.89
CA ARG A 86 3.08 1.32 14.79
C ARG A 86 2.28 2.49 15.35
N MET A 87 1.56 3.23 14.51
CA MET A 87 0.75 4.37 14.98
C MET A 87 -0.33 3.95 16.00
N ARG A 88 -0.87 2.73 15.87
CA ARG A 88 -1.96 2.24 16.72
C ARG A 88 -1.48 1.48 17.96
N GLY A 89 -0.29 0.89 17.92
CA GLY A 89 0.36 0.23 19.05
C GLY A 89 1.09 1.18 20.03
N MET A 90 1.25 2.46 19.68
CA MET A 90 1.84 3.50 20.55
C MET A 90 0.87 4.02 21.64
N LYS A 91 0.01 3.17 22.21
CA LYS A 91 -0.96 3.59 23.25
C LYS A 91 -0.61 3.02 24.62
#